data_AF-A0A6J0IHM4-F1
#
_entry.id   AF-A0A6J0IHM4-F1
#
_cell.length_a   1.000
_cell.length_b   1.000
_cell.length_c   1.000
_cell.angle_alpha   90.00
_cell.angle_beta   90.00
_cell.angle_gamma   90.00
#
_symmetry.space_group_name_H-M   'P 1'
#
loop_
_entity.id
_entity.type
_entity.pdbx_description
1 polymer ?
#
loop_
_entity_poly.entity_id
_entity_poly.type
_entity_poly.pdbx_seq_one_letter_code
_entity_poly.pdbx_strand_id
1 'polypeptide(L)'
;MDRATFACSTAFFHDSSPSSQAAPGLPGGHVDFIERVDSFTYSDFFRDYLIPNQPCIFSAKFTEDWGSRRNWVTRDGKPNFEHLLQKFGDPQEDTISINHNWVNGCNVAIMWCFLQDELAAVQREINQWKDPMDDWHLQCQLIMKSCTGIDYKEFYNFLKVIAENRISVLEKGLDDEALAKNTSKAAISTLGMLHAVFDLKRTVKVLTSLSANEDFKKLDLTSLSPPPEALLHHLKAAIDTALL
;
A
#
# COMPACT_ATOMS: atom_id res chain seq x y z
N MET A 1 -0.63 14.40 6.16
CA MET A 1 -1.50 14.00 7.29
C MET A 1 -1.30 15.01 8.42
N ASP A 2 -2.37 15.60 8.97
CA ASP A 2 -2.25 16.51 10.12
C ASP A 2 -2.21 15.75 11.47
N ARG A 3 -1.93 16.49 12.56
CA ARG A 3 -1.82 15.92 13.91
C ARG A 3 -3.12 15.28 14.40
N ALA A 4 -4.27 15.86 14.08
CA ALA A 4 -5.57 15.34 14.50
C ALA A 4 -5.86 13.99 13.80
N THR A 5 -5.59 13.93 12.50
CA THR A 5 -5.73 12.71 11.68
C THR A 5 -4.77 11.62 12.14
N PHE A 6 -3.53 11.97 12.49
CA PHE A 6 -2.55 11.03 13.04
C PHE A 6 -2.96 10.47 14.41
N ALA A 7 -3.52 11.31 15.29
CA ALA A 7 -4.04 10.87 16.58
C ALA A 7 -5.26 9.93 16.39
N CYS A 8 -6.18 10.30 15.51
CA CYS A 8 -7.36 9.50 15.16
C CYS A 8 -6.95 8.13 14.60
N SER A 9 -5.97 8.07 13.69
CA SER A 9 -5.50 6.81 13.11
C SER A 9 -4.81 5.93 14.13
N THR A 10 -4.00 6.52 15.02
CA THR A 10 -3.35 5.78 16.11
C THR A 10 -4.40 5.16 17.05
N ALA A 11 -5.42 5.91 17.45
CA ALA A 11 -6.52 5.40 18.28
C ALA A 11 -7.29 4.27 17.60
N PHE A 12 -7.72 4.48 16.36
CA PHE A 12 -8.48 3.48 15.58
C PHE A 12 -7.77 2.13 15.50
N PHE A 13 -6.46 2.14 15.22
CA PHE A 13 -5.68 0.93 15.04
C PHE A 13 -5.11 0.33 16.33
N HIS A 14 -5.15 1.07 17.44
CA HIS A 14 -4.85 0.56 18.78
C HIS A 14 -6.02 -0.28 19.30
N ASP A 15 -7.25 0.23 19.15
CA ASP A 15 -8.45 -0.41 19.70
C ASP A 15 -8.97 -1.56 18.82
N SER A 16 -8.49 -1.66 17.58
CA SER A 16 -8.86 -2.72 16.63
C SER A 16 -7.93 -3.94 16.73
N SER A 17 -8.51 -5.10 17.06
CA SER A 17 -7.83 -6.41 16.95
C SER A 17 -7.54 -6.74 15.48
N PRO A 18 -6.42 -7.40 15.12
CA PRO A 18 -6.16 -7.83 13.75
C PRO A 18 -7.27 -8.72 13.16
N SER A 19 -7.97 -9.50 13.98
CA SER A 19 -9.09 -10.36 13.57
C SER A 19 -10.43 -9.62 13.37
N SER A 20 -10.53 -8.35 13.79
CA SER A 20 -11.74 -7.52 13.62
C SER A 20 -11.61 -6.49 12.48
N GLN A 21 -10.60 -6.62 11.63
CA GLN A 21 -10.34 -5.70 10.50
C GLN A 21 -11.13 -6.04 9.23
N ALA A 22 -12.13 -6.92 9.30
CA ALA A 22 -13.18 -6.93 8.29
C ALA A 22 -13.89 -5.57 8.39
N ALA A 23 -13.76 -4.73 7.37
CA ALA A 23 -14.44 -3.45 7.33
C ALA A 23 -15.93 -3.69 7.61
N PRO A 24 -16.52 -3.13 8.67
CA PRO A 24 -17.97 -3.18 8.81
C PRO A 24 -18.51 -2.53 7.54
N GLY A 25 -19.23 -3.30 6.72
CA GLY A 25 -19.85 -2.75 5.52
C GLY A 25 -20.66 -1.53 5.91
N LEU A 26 -20.61 -0.47 5.10
CA LEU A 26 -21.42 0.74 5.34
C LEU A 26 -22.85 0.33 5.66
N PRO A 27 -23.43 0.81 6.77
CA PRO A 27 -24.83 0.55 7.08
C PRO A 27 -25.70 0.97 5.88
N GLY A 28 -26.26 -0.01 5.16
CA GLY A 28 -27.10 0.22 3.99
C GLY A 28 -26.42 0.24 2.61
N GLY A 29 -25.12 -0.07 2.50
CA GLY A 29 -24.44 -0.19 1.20
C GLY A 29 -24.36 1.11 0.38
N HIS A 30 -24.58 2.25 1.03
CA HIS A 30 -24.46 3.57 0.41
C HIS A 30 -22.98 3.90 0.17
N VAL A 31 -22.64 4.46 -1.00
CA VAL A 31 -21.31 4.96 -1.31
C VAL A 31 -21.39 6.47 -1.44
N ASP A 32 -20.63 7.18 -0.60
CA ASP A 32 -20.67 8.64 -0.57
C ASP A 32 -20.12 9.24 -1.87
N PHE A 33 -20.82 10.25 -2.39
CA PHE A 33 -20.42 11.01 -3.56
C PHE A 33 -19.87 12.38 -3.16
N ILE A 34 -18.56 12.57 -3.31
CA ILE A 34 -17.83 13.76 -2.90
C ILE A 34 -17.84 14.76 -4.06
N GLU A 35 -18.69 15.77 -3.95
CA GLU A 35 -18.90 16.72 -5.04
C GLU A 35 -17.90 17.88 -5.05
N ARG A 36 -17.66 18.51 -3.90
CA ARG A 36 -16.96 19.80 -3.78
C ARG A 36 -15.49 19.58 -3.46
N VAL A 37 -14.62 20.07 -4.35
CA VAL A 37 -13.15 19.95 -4.22
C VAL A 37 -12.63 20.89 -3.12
N ASP A 38 -13.24 22.05 -3.02
CA ASP A 38 -12.85 23.21 -2.20
C ASP A 38 -13.19 23.04 -0.71
N SER A 39 -14.08 22.12 -0.35
CA SER A 39 -14.43 21.83 1.05
C SER A 39 -13.94 20.47 1.54
N PHE A 40 -13.26 19.68 0.70
CA PHE A 40 -12.88 18.32 1.01
C PHE A 40 -11.36 18.15 1.00
N THR A 41 -10.79 17.94 2.19
CA THR A 41 -9.34 17.86 2.34
C THR A 41 -8.83 16.42 2.31
N TYR A 42 -7.52 16.25 2.10
CA TYR A 42 -6.89 14.94 2.25
C TYR A 42 -7.06 14.36 3.66
N SER A 43 -7.11 15.20 4.70
CA SER A 43 -7.35 14.75 6.07
C SER A 43 -8.76 14.18 6.24
N ASP A 44 -9.77 14.78 5.59
CA ASP A 44 -11.13 14.24 5.57
C ASP A 44 -11.19 12.91 4.84
N PHE A 45 -10.56 12.82 3.66
CA PHE A 45 -10.44 11.56 2.93
C PHE A 45 -9.78 10.46 3.77
N PHE A 46 -8.66 10.80 4.40
CA PHE A 46 -7.90 9.83 5.16
C PHE A 46 -8.69 9.32 6.35
N ARG A 47 -9.31 10.23 7.11
CA ARG A 47 -10.06 9.91 8.33
C ARG A 47 -11.34 9.12 8.03
N ASP A 48 -12.14 9.61 7.08
CA ASP A 48 -13.50 9.13 6.90
C ASP A 48 -13.57 7.93 5.94
N TYR A 49 -12.53 7.70 5.11
CA TYR A 49 -12.54 6.64 4.09
C TYR A 49 -11.30 5.74 4.12
N LEU A 50 -10.07 6.28 4.18
CA LEU A 50 -8.88 5.40 4.17
C LEU A 50 -8.72 4.59 5.44
N ILE A 51 -8.82 5.21 6.63
CA ILE A 51 -8.72 4.51 7.93
C ILE A 51 -9.74 3.36 8.02
N PRO A 52 -11.05 3.59 7.81
CA PRO A 52 -12.04 2.52 7.87
C PRO A 52 -12.08 1.63 6.61
N ASN A 53 -11.25 1.92 5.61
CA ASN A 53 -11.18 1.23 4.32
C ASN A 53 -12.55 1.18 3.60
N GLN A 54 -13.21 2.34 3.52
CA GLN A 54 -14.55 2.51 2.92
C GLN A 54 -14.47 3.14 1.52
N PRO A 55 -15.28 2.67 0.56
CA PRO A 55 -15.32 3.26 -0.78
C PRO A 55 -16.02 4.62 -0.77
N CYS A 56 -15.55 5.52 -1.63
CA CYS A 56 -16.23 6.76 -1.99
C CYS A 56 -15.99 7.11 -3.45
N ILE A 57 -16.84 7.96 -4.01
CA ILE A 57 -16.74 8.40 -5.41
C ILE A 57 -16.44 9.90 -5.42
N PHE A 58 -15.35 10.27 -6.08
CA PHE A 58 -15.04 11.66 -6.38
C PHE A 58 -15.78 12.12 -7.63
N SER A 59 -16.32 13.33 -7.60
CA SER A 59 -16.90 13.94 -8.79
C SER A 59 -15.84 14.21 -9.86
N ALA A 60 -16.28 14.38 -11.11
CA ALA A 60 -15.40 14.67 -12.23
C ALA A 60 -14.54 15.94 -12.02
N LYS A 61 -14.98 16.87 -11.16
CA LYS A 61 -14.28 18.12 -10.81
C LYS A 61 -12.88 17.86 -10.25
N PHE A 62 -12.68 16.79 -9.49
CA PHE A 62 -11.36 16.41 -8.94
C PHE A 62 -10.32 16.06 -10.01
N THR A 63 -10.78 15.73 -11.21
CA THR A 63 -9.91 15.33 -12.33
C THR A 63 -9.94 16.32 -13.48
N GLU A 64 -10.73 17.42 -13.40
CA GLU A 64 -11.02 18.32 -14.52
C GLU A 64 -9.75 18.84 -15.20
N ASP A 65 -8.73 19.12 -14.39
CA ASP A 65 -7.45 19.64 -14.86
C ASP A 65 -6.46 18.58 -15.37
N TRP A 66 -6.83 17.30 -15.37
CA TRP A 66 -5.96 16.21 -15.83
C TRP A 66 -5.72 16.32 -17.34
N GLY A 67 -4.44 16.21 -17.73
CA GLY A 67 -4.06 16.25 -19.14
C GLY A 67 -4.74 15.17 -19.97
N SER A 68 -5.06 14.01 -19.39
CA SER A 68 -5.81 12.93 -20.06
C SER A 68 -7.20 13.36 -20.50
N ARG A 69 -7.92 14.16 -19.70
CA ARG A 69 -9.25 14.67 -20.05
C ARG A 69 -9.24 15.66 -21.22
N ARG A 70 -8.10 16.33 -21.43
CA ARG A 70 -7.92 17.33 -22.51
C ARG A 70 -7.33 16.73 -23.77
N ASN A 71 -6.38 15.81 -23.63
CA ASN A 71 -5.52 15.38 -24.72
C ASN A 71 -5.89 13.99 -25.25
N TRP A 72 -6.44 13.11 -24.39
CA TRP A 72 -6.75 11.72 -24.78
C TRP A 72 -8.17 11.55 -25.31
N VAL A 73 -8.95 12.63 -25.33
CA VAL A 73 -10.35 12.64 -25.77
C VAL A 73 -10.51 13.67 -26.87
N THR A 74 -11.22 13.31 -27.94
CA THR A 74 -11.59 14.19 -29.04
C THR A 74 -12.78 15.09 -28.64
N ARG A 75 -13.08 16.11 -29.46
CA ARG A 75 -14.24 17.00 -29.21
C ARG A 75 -15.59 16.27 -29.23
N ASP A 76 -15.70 15.14 -29.92
CA ASP A 76 -16.88 14.27 -29.94
C ASP A 76 -16.87 13.21 -28.81
N GLY A 77 -15.93 13.29 -27.87
CA GLY A 77 -15.90 12.43 -26.68
C GLY A 77 -15.27 11.05 -26.89
N LYS A 78 -14.59 10.81 -28.02
CA LYS A 78 -13.95 9.53 -28.34
C LYS A 78 -12.47 9.53 -27.96
N PRO A 79 -11.84 8.35 -27.80
CA PRO A 79 -10.39 8.29 -27.63
C PRO A 79 -9.65 8.96 -28.79
N ASN A 80 -8.69 9.84 -28.47
CA ASN A 80 -7.84 10.50 -29.44
C ASN A 80 -6.65 9.59 -29.81
N PHE A 81 -6.90 8.58 -30.65
CA PHE A 81 -5.89 7.58 -31.02
C PHE A 81 -4.65 8.18 -31.67
N GLU A 82 -4.79 9.25 -32.47
CA GLU A 82 -3.64 9.93 -33.09
C GLU A 82 -2.69 10.46 -32.02
N HIS A 83 -3.22 11.19 -31.03
CA HIS A 83 -2.41 11.69 -29.92
C HIS A 83 -1.81 10.56 -29.10
N LEU A 84 -2.58 9.51 -28.81
CA LEU A 84 -2.13 8.39 -28.01
C LEU A 84 -1.02 7.59 -28.70
N LEU A 85 -1.15 7.32 -30.00
CA LEU A 85 -0.13 6.62 -30.77
C LEU A 85 1.13 7.48 -30.97
N GLN A 86 0.95 8.78 -31.25
CA GLN A 86 2.08 9.68 -31.37
C GLN A 86 2.88 9.79 -30.07
N LYS A 87 2.19 9.77 -28.91
CA LYS A 87 2.83 10.02 -27.62
C LYS A 87 3.24 8.76 -26.87
N PHE A 88 2.52 7.66 -27.04
CA PHE A 88 2.69 6.42 -26.28
C PHE A 88 2.73 5.17 -27.18
N GLY A 89 2.78 5.33 -28.51
CA GLY A 89 2.77 4.23 -29.47
C GLY A 89 4.15 3.64 -29.75
N ASP A 90 5.23 4.29 -29.32
CA ASP A 90 6.57 3.69 -29.34
C ASP A 90 6.75 2.81 -28.08
N PRO A 91 6.96 1.49 -28.22
CA PRO A 91 7.18 0.59 -27.09
C PRO A 91 8.42 0.93 -26.23
N GLN A 92 9.33 1.76 -26.74
CA GLN A 92 10.55 2.18 -26.03
C GLN A 92 10.36 3.44 -25.16
N GLU A 93 9.23 4.15 -25.24
CA GLU A 93 8.91 5.31 -24.39
C GLU A 93 7.57 5.16 -23.63
N ASP A 94 7.37 6.05 -22.65
CA ASP A 94 6.27 6.17 -21.66
C ASP A 94 5.06 5.23 -21.84
N THR A 95 4.86 4.34 -20.86
CA THR A 95 3.69 3.45 -20.81
C THR A 95 2.53 4.09 -20.05
N ILE A 96 1.30 3.88 -20.53
CA ILE A 96 0.10 4.16 -19.74
C ILE A 96 -0.02 3.07 -18.68
N SER A 97 0.39 3.39 -17.46
CA SER A 97 0.14 2.53 -16.30
C SER A 97 -1.26 2.79 -15.76
N ILE A 98 -2.11 1.76 -15.81
CA ILE A 98 -3.35 1.74 -15.02
C ILE A 98 -2.94 1.29 -13.62
N ASN A 99 -2.87 2.27 -12.71
CA ASN A 99 -2.39 2.03 -11.37
C ASN A 99 -3.40 1.19 -10.56
N HIS A 100 -3.01 -0.02 -10.19
CA HIS A 100 -3.69 -0.83 -9.18
C HIS A 100 -3.01 -0.62 -7.82
N ASN A 101 -3.18 0.58 -7.23
CA ASN A 101 -2.73 0.88 -5.87
C ASN A 101 -3.68 0.20 -4.86
N TRP A 102 -3.57 -1.11 -4.70
CA TRP A 102 -4.43 -1.88 -3.79
C TRP A 102 -4.06 -1.72 -2.31
N VAL A 103 -2.87 -1.20 -2.00
CA VAL A 103 -2.30 -1.32 -0.65
C VAL A 103 -1.76 0.01 -0.14
N ASN A 104 -2.10 0.34 1.10
CA ASN A 104 -1.58 1.46 1.86
C ASN A 104 -1.50 1.12 3.36
N GLY A 105 -1.01 2.04 4.20
CA GLY A 105 -0.87 1.79 5.64
C GLY A 105 -2.18 1.40 6.36
N CYS A 106 -3.34 1.83 5.85
CA CYS A 106 -4.63 1.51 6.45
C CYS A 106 -5.09 0.07 6.18
N ASN A 107 -4.74 -0.52 5.04
CA ASN A 107 -5.23 -1.85 4.63
C ASN A 107 -4.15 -2.93 4.48
N VAL A 108 -2.86 -2.62 4.70
CA VAL A 108 -1.75 -3.59 4.61
C VAL A 108 -1.94 -4.82 5.51
N ALA A 109 -2.59 -4.67 6.66
CA ALA A 109 -2.91 -5.79 7.55
C ALA A 109 -4.05 -6.67 7.00
N ILE A 110 -5.01 -6.09 6.27
CA ILE A 110 -6.06 -6.83 5.57
C ILE A 110 -5.43 -7.65 4.45
N MET A 111 -4.51 -7.06 3.68
CA MET A 111 -3.75 -7.79 2.66
C MET A 111 -2.97 -8.96 3.27
N TRP A 112 -2.32 -8.76 4.42
CA TRP A 112 -1.63 -9.85 5.11
C TRP A 112 -2.57 -10.96 5.58
N CYS A 113 -3.78 -10.64 6.06
CA CYS A 113 -4.79 -11.66 6.38
C CYS A 113 -5.21 -12.43 5.12
N PHE A 114 -5.51 -11.72 4.03
CA PHE A 114 -5.84 -12.33 2.74
C PHE A 114 -4.75 -13.30 2.27
N LEU A 115 -3.46 -12.90 2.30
CA LEU A 115 -2.37 -13.78 1.87
C LEU A 115 -2.25 -15.05 2.74
N GLN A 116 -2.56 -14.96 4.04
CA GLN A 116 -2.62 -16.13 4.92
C GLN A 116 -3.79 -17.06 4.55
N ASP A 117 -4.96 -16.50 4.28
CA ASP A 117 -6.14 -17.28 3.87
C ASP A 117 -5.91 -17.98 2.53
N GLU A 118 -5.26 -17.29 1.58
CA GLU A 118 -4.91 -17.83 0.26
C GLU A 118 -3.88 -18.96 0.37
N LEU A 119 -2.82 -18.78 1.17
CA LEU A 119 -1.87 -19.87 1.40
C LEU A 119 -2.57 -21.06 2.06
N ALA A 120 -3.45 -20.82 3.04
CA ALA A 120 -4.21 -21.89 3.68
C ALA A 120 -5.18 -22.58 2.71
N ALA A 121 -5.75 -21.85 1.74
CA ALA A 121 -6.57 -22.43 0.68
C ALA A 121 -5.74 -23.34 -0.22
N VAL A 122 -4.59 -22.86 -0.72
CA VAL A 122 -3.66 -23.69 -1.52
C VAL A 122 -3.25 -24.95 -0.76
N GLN A 123 -2.86 -24.81 0.51
CA GLN A 123 -2.49 -25.93 1.37
C GLN A 123 -3.62 -26.97 1.49
N ARG A 124 -4.88 -26.55 1.62
CA ARG A 124 -6.04 -27.47 1.65
C ARG A 124 -6.22 -28.20 0.33
N GLU A 125 -6.13 -27.48 -0.79
CA GLU A 125 -6.36 -28.04 -2.13
C GLU A 125 -5.30 -29.10 -2.50
N ILE A 126 -4.03 -28.90 -2.12
CA ILE A 126 -2.95 -29.83 -2.45
C ILE A 126 -2.49 -30.70 -1.29
N ASN A 127 -3.29 -30.78 -0.22
CA ASN A 127 -2.90 -31.48 1.03
C ASN A 127 -2.56 -32.97 0.82
N GLN A 128 -3.22 -33.64 -0.14
CA GLN A 128 -2.96 -35.05 -0.43
C GLN A 128 -1.51 -35.35 -0.85
N TRP A 129 -0.78 -34.32 -1.31
CA TRP A 129 0.60 -34.45 -1.77
C TRP A 129 1.62 -34.06 -0.70
N LYS A 130 1.19 -33.72 0.52
CA LYS A 130 2.07 -33.20 1.57
C LYS A 130 3.15 -34.18 2.01
N ASP A 131 2.76 -35.42 2.31
CA ASP A 131 3.69 -36.46 2.78
C ASP A 131 4.63 -36.98 1.67
N PRO A 132 4.20 -37.21 0.42
CA PRO A 132 5.10 -37.68 -0.64
C PRO A 132 6.00 -36.58 -1.26
N MET A 133 5.89 -35.32 -0.83
CA MET A 133 6.58 -34.18 -1.43
C MET A 133 7.40 -33.40 -0.40
N ASP A 134 8.72 -33.56 -0.43
CA ASP A 134 9.64 -32.96 0.56
C ASP A 134 9.61 -31.42 0.54
N ASP A 135 9.36 -30.80 -0.61
CA ASP A 135 9.32 -29.35 -0.82
C ASP A 135 7.89 -28.78 -0.88
N TRP A 136 6.90 -29.49 -0.34
CA TRP A 136 5.48 -29.13 -0.42
C TRP A 136 5.17 -27.68 -0.02
N HIS A 137 5.86 -27.16 1.01
CA HIS A 137 5.71 -25.77 1.43
C HIS A 137 6.15 -24.76 0.36
N LEU A 138 7.19 -25.06 -0.42
CA LEU A 138 7.63 -24.23 -1.54
C LEU A 138 6.64 -24.32 -2.71
N GLN A 139 6.10 -25.51 -2.97
CA GLN A 139 5.05 -25.67 -3.99
C GLN A 139 3.77 -24.89 -3.62
N CYS A 140 3.41 -24.85 -2.33
CA CYS A 140 2.32 -23.99 -1.85
C CYS A 140 2.58 -22.51 -2.17
N GLN A 141 3.79 -22.01 -1.93
CA GLN A 141 4.16 -20.61 -2.24
C GLN A 141 4.14 -20.35 -3.76
N LEU A 142 4.61 -21.29 -4.57
CA LEU A 142 4.59 -21.17 -6.02
C LEU A 142 3.15 -21.06 -6.57
N ILE A 143 2.26 -21.93 -6.07
CA ILE A 143 0.85 -21.91 -6.46
C ILE A 143 0.16 -20.65 -5.95
N MET A 144 0.37 -20.26 -4.68
CA MET A 144 -0.23 -19.02 -4.15
C MET A 144 0.18 -17.82 -5.01
N LYS A 145 1.47 -17.72 -5.36
CA LYS A 145 1.98 -16.63 -6.19
C LYS A 145 1.30 -16.57 -7.55
N SER A 146 1.02 -17.73 -8.16
CA SER A 146 0.28 -17.77 -9.42
C SER A 146 -1.18 -17.30 -9.29
N CYS A 147 -1.79 -17.47 -8.12
CA CYS A 147 -3.18 -17.09 -7.85
C CYS A 147 -3.32 -15.63 -7.38
N THR A 148 -2.44 -15.18 -6.50
CA THR A 148 -2.50 -13.86 -5.83
C THR A 148 -1.57 -12.82 -6.45
N GLY A 149 -0.62 -13.25 -7.29
CA GLY A 149 0.43 -12.42 -7.85
C GLY A 149 1.64 -12.19 -6.94
N ILE A 150 1.63 -12.70 -5.70
CA ILE A 150 2.71 -12.47 -4.73
C ILE A 150 2.83 -13.62 -3.72
N ASP A 151 4.06 -14.04 -3.40
CA ASP A 151 4.34 -14.97 -2.30
C ASP A 151 4.76 -14.24 -1.01
N TYR A 152 5.00 -14.97 0.08
CA TYR A 152 5.40 -14.35 1.34
C TYR A 152 6.76 -13.65 1.30
N LYS A 153 7.74 -14.16 0.53
CA LYS A 153 9.07 -13.51 0.40
C LYS A 153 8.95 -12.20 -0.38
N GLU A 154 8.14 -12.20 -1.43
CA GLU A 154 7.85 -11.00 -2.21
C GLU A 154 7.04 -10.00 -1.39
N PHE A 155 6.11 -10.46 -0.55
CA PHE A 155 5.40 -9.59 0.39
C PHE A 155 6.35 -8.95 1.41
N TYR A 156 7.34 -9.69 1.93
CA TYR A 156 8.41 -9.09 2.73
C TYR A 156 9.17 -8.00 1.95
N ASN A 157 9.60 -8.29 0.72
CA ASN A 157 10.32 -7.31 -0.10
C ASN A 157 9.47 -6.08 -0.42
N PHE A 158 8.17 -6.26 -0.63
CA PHE A 158 7.20 -5.17 -0.78
C PHE A 158 7.19 -4.28 0.48
N LEU A 159 7.03 -4.86 1.67
CA LEU A 159 7.07 -4.12 2.93
C LEU A 159 8.41 -3.39 3.12
N LYS A 160 9.53 -4.05 2.81
CA LYS A 160 10.87 -3.48 2.86
C LYS A 160 11.01 -2.23 1.98
N VAL A 161 10.62 -2.32 0.72
CA VAL A 161 10.75 -1.19 -0.23
C VAL A 161 9.93 0.02 0.25
N ILE A 162 8.72 -0.21 0.74
CA ILE A 162 7.89 0.87 1.30
C ILE A 162 8.54 1.46 2.56
N ALA A 163 8.98 0.60 3.48
CA ALA A 163 9.66 0.97 4.72
C ALA A 163 10.90 1.85 4.47
N GLU A 164 11.83 1.39 3.63
CA GLU A 164 13.07 2.10 3.31
C GLU A 164 12.79 3.46 2.66
N ASN A 165 11.78 3.53 1.78
CA ASN A 165 11.37 4.79 1.18
C ASN A 165 10.82 5.77 2.24
N ARG A 166 10.01 5.30 3.20
CA ARG A 166 9.51 6.14 4.29
C ARG A 166 10.60 6.58 5.25
N ILE A 167 11.55 5.70 5.59
CA ILE A 167 12.75 6.07 6.37
C ILE A 167 13.52 7.17 5.64
N SER A 168 13.78 7.01 4.34
CA SER A 168 14.51 8.02 3.57
C SER A 168 13.80 9.38 3.55
N VAL A 169 12.46 9.40 3.56
CA VAL A 169 11.67 10.64 3.69
C VAL A 169 11.85 11.27 5.08
N LEU A 170 11.90 10.47 6.15
CA LEU A 170 12.13 10.97 7.50
C LEU A 170 13.55 11.52 7.67
N GLU A 171 14.55 10.84 7.11
CA GLU A 171 15.96 11.27 7.14
C GLU A 171 16.17 12.57 6.35
N LYS A 172 15.65 12.66 5.12
CA LYS A 172 15.78 13.87 4.29
C LYS A 172 14.95 15.04 4.77
N GLY A 173 13.80 14.77 5.41
CA GLY A 173 12.97 15.80 6.02
C GLY A 173 13.65 16.54 7.18
N LEU A 174 14.73 15.99 7.73
CA LEU A 174 15.58 16.66 8.73
C LEU A 174 16.59 17.63 8.08
N ASP A 175 16.90 17.46 6.79
CA ASP A 175 17.87 18.27 6.06
C ASP A 175 17.22 19.42 5.24
N ASP A 176 15.93 19.29 4.90
CA ASP A 176 15.22 20.13 3.92
C ASP A 176 14.32 21.24 4.51
N GLU A 177 14.66 21.82 5.67
CA GLU A 177 14.20 23.19 5.98
C GLU A 177 14.79 24.25 5.02
N ALA A 178 15.72 23.87 4.12
CA ALA A 178 16.48 24.81 3.31
C ALA A 178 16.19 24.88 1.80
N LEU A 179 15.51 23.93 1.14
CA LEU A 179 15.49 23.96 -0.34
C LEU A 179 14.23 23.38 -1.03
N ALA A 180 13.06 23.95 -0.73
CA ALA A 180 11.87 23.71 -1.56
C ALA A 180 11.96 24.48 -2.89
N LYS A 181 12.40 23.81 -3.98
CA LYS A 181 11.96 24.08 -5.36
C LYS A 181 12.46 23.04 -6.37
N ASN A 182 11.50 22.51 -7.15
CA ASN A 182 11.64 21.80 -8.42
C ASN A 182 12.16 20.35 -8.40
N THR A 183 11.25 19.38 -8.41
CA THR A 183 11.07 18.40 -9.50
C THR A 183 9.94 17.42 -9.14
N SER A 184 9.47 16.65 -10.12
CA SER A 184 8.42 15.61 -10.07
C SER A 184 8.56 14.52 -8.99
N LYS A 185 9.57 14.59 -8.10
CA LYS A 185 9.62 13.88 -6.81
C LYS A 185 8.62 14.41 -5.76
N ALA A 186 7.96 15.53 -6.05
CA ALA A 186 7.08 16.24 -5.12
C ALA A 186 5.91 15.40 -4.58
N ALA A 187 5.36 14.43 -5.33
CA ALA A 187 4.19 13.66 -4.92
C ALA A 187 4.45 12.70 -3.73
N ILE A 188 5.69 12.21 -3.58
CA ILE A 188 6.08 11.32 -2.48
C ILE A 188 6.54 12.14 -1.26
N SER A 189 7.12 13.33 -1.47
CA SER A 189 7.43 14.26 -0.39
C SER A 189 6.19 14.97 0.18
N THR A 190 5.00 14.83 -0.43
CA THR A 190 3.78 15.54 -0.02
C THR A 190 3.07 14.93 1.20
N LEU A 191 3.30 13.66 1.52
CA LEU A 191 2.53 12.96 2.56
C LEU A 191 2.85 13.48 3.98
N GLY A 192 4.06 14.02 4.14
CA GLY A 192 4.56 14.61 5.39
C GLY A 192 5.02 13.58 6.42
N MET A 193 5.85 14.03 7.37
CA MET A 193 6.47 13.21 8.41
C MET A 193 5.47 12.30 9.15
N LEU A 194 4.33 12.84 9.61
CA LEU A 194 3.33 12.07 10.36
C LEU A 194 2.71 10.92 9.55
N HIS A 195 2.57 11.08 8.24
CA HIS A 195 2.07 10.01 7.39
C HIS A 195 3.14 8.91 7.23
N ALA A 196 4.41 9.30 7.05
CA ALA A 196 5.50 8.33 7.01
C ALA A 196 5.60 7.54 8.32
N VAL A 197 5.52 8.21 9.47
CA VAL A 197 5.49 7.55 10.78
C VAL A 197 4.29 6.60 10.90
N PHE A 198 3.11 7.01 10.43
CA PHE A 198 1.93 6.15 10.41
C PHE A 198 2.20 4.88 9.58
N ASP A 199 2.64 5.01 8.33
CA ASP A 199 2.95 3.87 7.44
C ASP A 199 3.98 2.93 8.06
N LEU A 200 5.03 3.48 8.69
CA LEU A 200 6.05 2.70 9.39
C LEU A 200 5.48 1.92 10.57
N LYS A 201 4.63 2.54 11.42
CA LYS A 201 3.96 1.84 12.53
C LYS A 201 3.10 0.68 12.02
N ARG A 202 2.39 0.88 10.91
CA ARG A 202 1.57 -0.17 10.28
C ARG A 202 2.44 -1.30 9.72
N THR A 203 3.54 -0.94 9.06
CA THR A 203 4.53 -1.89 8.53
C THR A 203 5.16 -2.72 9.66
N VAL A 204 5.56 -2.11 10.78
CA VAL A 204 6.10 -2.83 11.95
C VAL A 204 5.09 -3.86 12.48
N LYS A 205 3.81 -3.51 12.59
CA LYS A 205 2.77 -4.43 13.07
C LYS A 205 2.63 -5.64 12.15
N VAL A 206 2.56 -5.43 10.84
CA VAL A 206 2.44 -6.52 9.85
C VAL A 206 3.72 -7.35 9.77
N LEU A 207 4.89 -6.71 9.69
CA LEU A 207 6.16 -7.40 9.61
C LEU A 207 6.43 -8.25 10.86
N THR A 208 6.02 -7.79 12.05
CA THR A 208 6.09 -8.60 13.28
C THR A 208 5.21 -9.85 13.16
N SER A 209 4.01 -9.73 12.61
CA SER A 209 3.12 -10.88 12.37
C SER A 209 3.67 -11.83 11.30
N LEU A 210 4.26 -11.30 10.23
CA LEU A 210 4.89 -12.08 9.16
C LEU A 210 6.09 -12.87 9.71
N SER A 211 6.99 -12.23 10.46
CA SER A 211 8.15 -12.88 11.11
C SER A 211 7.72 -13.95 12.12
N ALA A 212 6.56 -13.80 12.76
CA ALA A 212 6.03 -14.79 13.69
C ALA A 212 5.34 -15.98 13.00
N ASN A 213 5.02 -15.89 11.70
CA ASN A 213 4.24 -16.89 10.98
C ASN A 213 5.07 -18.16 10.69
N GLU A 214 4.51 -19.33 10.99
CA GLU A 214 5.19 -20.62 10.85
C GLU A 214 5.51 -21.00 9.41
N ASP A 215 4.65 -20.67 8.45
CA ASP A 215 4.92 -20.97 7.05
C ASP A 215 5.99 -20.04 6.46
N PHE A 216 6.07 -18.80 6.94
CA PHE A 216 7.16 -17.89 6.58
C PHE A 216 8.52 -18.36 7.12
N LYS A 217 8.57 -18.85 8.37
CA LYS A 217 9.80 -19.39 9.00
C LYS A 217 10.38 -20.61 8.28
N LYS A 218 9.55 -21.37 7.56
CA LYS A 218 9.99 -22.52 6.77
C LYS A 218 10.68 -22.13 5.46
N LEU A 219 10.55 -20.88 5.04
CA LEU A 219 11.17 -20.40 3.81
C LEU A 219 12.66 -20.09 4.06
N ASP A 220 13.45 -20.15 2.99
CA ASP A 220 14.84 -19.72 3.06
C ASP A 220 14.95 -18.19 3.22
N LEU A 221 15.07 -17.72 4.45
CA LEU A 221 15.18 -16.30 4.78
C LEU A 221 16.59 -15.73 4.54
N THR A 222 17.60 -16.56 4.24
CA THR A 222 18.98 -16.09 4.01
C THR A 222 19.10 -15.27 2.73
N SER A 223 18.20 -15.51 1.78
CA SER A 223 18.05 -14.72 0.56
C SER A 223 17.50 -13.30 0.78
N LEU A 224 16.98 -12.98 1.96
CA LEU A 224 16.39 -11.68 2.28
C LEU A 224 17.45 -10.72 2.82
N SER A 225 17.51 -9.53 2.21
CA SER A 225 18.40 -8.44 2.66
C SER A 225 17.63 -7.13 2.81
N PRO A 226 17.65 -6.49 4.00
CA PRO A 226 18.15 -7.05 5.26
C PRO A 226 17.28 -8.24 5.73
N PRO A 227 17.69 -8.99 6.78
CA PRO A 227 16.82 -9.94 7.45
C PRO A 227 15.62 -9.25 8.14
N PRO A 228 14.48 -9.94 8.32
CA PRO A 228 13.27 -9.35 8.90
C PRO A 228 13.47 -8.70 10.28
N GLU A 229 14.28 -9.30 11.15
CA GLU A 229 14.56 -8.80 12.50
C GLU A 229 15.37 -7.50 12.46
N ALA A 230 16.34 -7.42 11.55
CA ALA A 230 17.15 -6.23 11.34
C ALA A 230 16.30 -5.08 10.78
N LEU A 231 15.41 -5.38 9.82
CA LEU A 231 14.45 -4.40 9.31
C LEU A 231 13.53 -3.90 10.42
N LEU A 232 12.96 -4.79 11.23
CA LEU A 232 12.10 -4.43 12.37
C LEU A 232 12.80 -3.49 13.35
N HIS A 233 14.06 -3.78 13.69
CA HIS A 233 14.85 -2.92 14.57
C HIS A 233 15.05 -1.53 13.96
N HIS A 234 15.44 -1.47 12.68
CA HIS A 234 15.64 -0.20 11.98
C HIS A 234 14.35 0.64 11.91
N LEU A 235 13.21 0.01 11.61
CA LEU A 235 11.92 0.71 11.56
C LEU A 235 11.54 1.32 12.90
N LYS A 236 11.73 0.58 14.01
CA LYS A 236 11.42 1.09 15.36
C LYS A 236 12.31 2.28 15.71
N ALA A 237 13.61 2.18 15.47
CA ALA A 237 14.56 3.27 15.72
C ALA A 237 14.22 4.54 14.92
N ALA A 238 13.83 4.39 13.65
CA ALA A 238 13.42 5.51 12.80
C ALA A 238 12.12 6.17 13.29
N ILE A 239 11.13 5.37 13.72
CA ILE A 239 9.88 5.89 14.31
C ILE A 239 10.18 6.66 15.60
N ASP A 240 10.99 6.10 16.49
CA ASP A 240 11.31 6.73 17.78
C ASP A 240 12.03 8.06 17.55
N THR A 241 13.00 8.08 16.64
CA THR A 241 13.76 9.29 16.28
C THR A 241 12.86 10.39 15.70
N ALA A 242 11.89 10.02 14.85
CA ALA A 242 10.95 10.97 14.24
C ALA A 242 9.89 11.52 15.21
N LEU A 243 9.76 10.94 16.41
CA LEU A 243 8.78 11.33 17.43
C LEU A 243 9.42 11.98 18.68
N LEU A 244 10.75 12.08 18.73
CA LEU A 244 11.49 12.89 19.71
C LEU A 244 11.31 14.39 19.43
#